data_AF-A0A848H657-F1
#
_entry.id   AF-A0A848H657-F1
#
_cell.length_a   1.000
_cell.length_b   1.000
_cell.length_c   1.000
_cell.angle_alpha   90.00
_cell.angle_beta   90.00
_cell.angle_gamma   90.00
#
_symmetry.space_group_name_H-M   'P 1'
#
loop_
_entity.id
_entity.type
_entity.pdbx_description
1 polymer ?
#
loop_
_entity_poly.entity_id
_entity_poly.type
_entity_poly.pdbx_seq_one_letter_code
_entity_poly.pdbx_strand_id
1 'polypeptide(L)'
;MKVTLETAPDNQLMRAHRVASKTLEREDIDWLCNGFAAFLASAGRVPLERCLRLPANERALSRARRDDLLCAAWLETDPALSAWQRSEALAAEVRRFGARKWPRWSTLGAAPDGASAIERALFEAFRSHERIPGTAMQLHNIAAPCRGE
;
A
#
# COMPACT_ATOMS: atom_id res chain seq x y z
N MET A 1 -8.63 -28.54 -13.27
CA MET A 1 -9.09 -27.74 -12.10
C MET A 1 -8.62 -26.31 -12.29
N LYS A 2 -9.55 -25.37 -12.52
CA LYS A 2 -9.24 -23.93 -12.57
C LYS A 2 -9.15 -23.45 -11.13
N VAL A 3 -7.96 -23.07 -10.68
CA VAL A 3 -7.78 -22.31 -9.44
C VAL A 3 -7.92 -20.84 -9.84
N THR A 4 -9.13 -20.32 -9.77
CA THR A 4 -9.38 -18.89 -9.76
C THR A 4 -9.20 -18.42 -8.32
N LEU A 5 -7.99 -17.97 -7.99
CA LEU A 5 -7.75 -17.17 -6.79
C LEU A 5 -7.68 -15.72 -7.25
N GLU A 6 -8.84 -15.14 -7.53
CA GLU A 6 -9.04 -13.70 -7.39
C GLU A 6 -9.06 -13.42 -5.89
N THR A 7 -7.88 -13.18 -5.34
CA THR A 7 -7.74 -12.51 -4.05
C THR A 7 -7.09 -11.18 -4.36
N ALA A 8 -7.74 -10.11 -3.92
CA ALA A 8 -7.27 -8.74 -4.03
C ALA A 8 -5.77 -8.67 -3.64
N PRO A 9 -4.98 -7.73 -4.18
CA PRO A 9 -3.57 -7.63 -3.84
C PRO A 9 -3.40 -7.07 -2.43
N ASP A 10 -3.85 -7.83 -1.42
CA ASP A 10 -3.45 -7.71 -0.03
C ASP A 10 -1.95 -7.47 0.00
N ASN A 11 -1.58 -6.29 0.48
CA ASN A 11 -0.22 -5.84 0.38
C ASN A 11 0.67 -6.78 1.20
N GLN A 12 1.35 -7.70 0.52
CA GLN A 12 2.20 -8.72 1.14
C GLN A 12 3.32 -8.07 1.96
N LEU A 13 3.66 -6.81 1.65
CA LEU A 13 4.56 -6.02 2.47
C LEU A 13 3.96 -5.67 3.84
N MET A 14 2.66 -5.37 3.93
CA MET A 14 1.98 -5.14 5.21
C MET A 14 1.88 -6.42 6.02
N ARG A 15 1.58 -7.56 5.37
CA ARG A 15 1.65 -8.89 6.01
C ARG A 15 3.05 -9.15 6.55
N ALA A 16 4.10 -8.90 5.75
CA ALA A 16 5.49 -9.02 6.20
C ALA A 16 5.83 -8.09 7.36
N HIS A 17 5.36 -6.83 7.33
CA HIS A 17 5.58 -5.87 8.41
C HIS A 17 4.91 -6.31 9.72
N ARG A 18 3.67 -6.80 9.65
CA ARG A 18 2.93 -7.37 10.78
C ARG A 18 3.66 -8.56 11.39
N VAL A 19 4.09 -9.52 10.56
CA VAL A 19 4.91 -10.67 10.97
C VAL A 19 6.20 -10.21 11.65
N ALA A 20 6.92 -9.26 11.05
CA ALA A 20 8.16 -8.71 11.60
C ALA A 20 7.95 -7.97 12.94
N SER A 21 6.79 -7.34 13.10
CA SER A 21 6.38 -6.64 14.32
C SER A 21 5.80 -7.57 15.39
N LYS A 22 5.78 -8.89 15.15
CA LYS A 22 5.20 -9.93 16.03
C LYS A 22 3.69 -9.78 16.27
N THR A 23 3.00 -9.05 15.41
CA THR A 23 1.54 -8.93 15.40
C THR A 23 1.01 -9.86 14.31
N LEU A 24 0.85 -11.14 14.63
CA LEU A 24 0.46 -12.19 13.67
C LEU A 24 -1.05 -12.44 13.73
N GLU A 25 -1.69 -12.43 12.57
CA GLU A 25 -3.05 -12.93 12.39
C GLU A 25 -3.05 -14.34 11.77
N ARG A 26 -4.18 -15.04 11.85
CA ARG A 26 -4.30 -16.41 11.31
C ARG A 26 -3.97 -16.47 9.82
N GLU A 27 -4.41 -15.47 9.07
CA GLU A 27 -4.15 -15.37 7.64
C GLU A 27 -2.67 -15.14 7.32
N ASP A 28 -1.92 -14.49 8.22
CA ASP A 28 -0.48 -14.28 8.05
C ASP A 28 0.28 -15.60 8.16
N ILE A 29 -0.20 -16.50 9.03
CA ILE A 29 0.34 -17.86 9.17
C ILE A 29 0.06 -18.66 7.89
N ASP A 30 -1.18 -18.63 7.39
CA ASP A 30 -1.55 -19.32 6.15
C ASP A 30 -0.73 -18.81 4.96
N TRP A 31 -0.51 -17.51 4.87
CA TRP A 31 0.36 -16.90 3.87
C TRP A 31 1.82 -17.38 3.97
N LEU A 32 2.41 -17.38 5.18
CA LEU A 32 3.76 -17.88 5.41
C LEU A 32 3.88 -19.36 5.02
N CYS A 33 2.95 -20.19 5.48
CA CYS A 33 2.90 -21.62 5.17
C CYS A 33 2.87 -21.86 3.65
N ASN A 34 2.03 -21.13 2.92
CA ASN A 34 1.95 -21.21 1.46
C ASN A 34 3.27 -20.79 0.78
N GLY A 35 3.91 -19.73 1.27
CA GLY A 35 5.20 -19.28 0.78
C GLY A 35 6.32 -20.31 0.98
N PHE A 36 6.43 -20.87 2.20
CA PHE A 36 7.40 -21.92 2.49
C PHE A 36 7.11 -23.22 1.73
N ALA A 37 5.85 -23.61 1.59
CA ALA A 37 5.47 -24.77 0.79
C ALA A 37 5.91 -24.60 -0.68
N ALA A 38 5.69 -23.43 -1.28
CA ALA A 38 6.13 -23.14 -2.64
C ALA A 38 7.67 -23.13 -2.78
N PHE A 39 8.37 -22.56 -1.79
CA PHE A 39 9.84 -22.56 -1.75
C PHE A 39 10.40 -23.99 -1.73
N LEU A 40 9.87 -24.83 -0.84
CA LEU A 40 10.26 -26.24 -0.70
C LEU A 40 9.89 -27.05 -1.95
N ALA A 41 8.71 -26.85 -2.53
CA ALA A 41 8.29 -27.50 -3.78
C ALA A 41 9.19 -27.13 -4.97
N SER A 42 9.77 -25.92 -4.95
CA SER A 42 10.77 -25.50 -5.94
C SER A 42 12.19 -26.02 -5.67
N ALA A 43 12.40 -26.79 -4.59
CA ALA A 43 13.71 -27.17 -4.08
C ALA A 43 14.66 -25.96 -3.88
N GLY A 44 14.09 -24.82 -3.45
CA GLY A 44 14.82 -23.57 -3.25
C GLY A 44 15.28 -22.85 -4.53
N ARG A 45 14.86 -23.31 -5.72
CA ARG A 45 15.21 -22.66 -7.00
C ARG A 45 14.52 -21.31 -7.19
N VAL A 46 13.37 -21.11 -6.55
CA VAL A 46 12.66 -19.82 -6.51
C VAL A 46 12.95 -19.16 -5.17
N PRO A 47 13.45 -17.91 -5.13
CA PRO A 47 13.69 -17.20 -3.88
C PRO A 47 12.42 -17.05 -3.03
N LEU A 48 12.56 -17.13 -1.71
CA LEU A 48 11.43 -17.11 -0.78
C LEU A 48 10.60 -15.82 -0.90
N GLU A 49 11.24 -14.69 -1.19
CA GLU A 49 10.60 -13.40 -1.42
C GLU A 49 9.60 -13.49 -2.58
N ARG A 50 9.95 -14.21 -3.66
CA ARG A 50 9.03 -14.43 -4.79
C ARG A 50 7.90 -15.39 -4.44
N CYS A 51 8.18 -16.42 -3.64
CA CYS A 51 7.16 -17.33 -3.13
C CYS A 51 6.15 -16.61 -2.22
N LEU A 52 6.63 -15.65 -1.42
CA LEU A 52 5.82 -14.78 -0.56
C LEU A 52 5.23 -13.57 -1.30
N ARG A 53 5.53 -13.41 -2.60
CA ARG A 53 5.13 -12.26 -3.43
C ARG A 53 5.56 -10.90 -2.86
N LEU A 54 6.70 -10.88 -2.18
CA LEU A 54 7.33 -9.66 -1.68
C LEU A 54 7.99 -8.88 -2.84
N PRO A 55 8.19 -7.56 -2.66
CA PRO A 55 8.92 -6.75 -3.63
C PRO A 55 10.34 -7.26 -3.87
N ALA A 56 10.68 -7.56 -5.12
CA ALA A 56 11.96 -8.16 -5.49
C ALA A 56 13.13 -7.17 -5.61
N ASN A 57 12.86 -5.86 -5.58
CA ASN A 57 13.88 -4.81 -5.69
C ASN A 57 13.44 -3.52 -4.98
N GLU A 58 14.37 -2.59 -4.77
CA GLU A 58 14.14 -1.32 -4.06
C GLU A 58 13.03 -0.48 -4.68
N ARG A 59 12.91 -0.50 -6.01
CA ARG A 59 11.85 0.24 -6.72
C ARG A 59 10.47 -0.35 -6.43
N ALA A 60 10.35 -1.68 -6.49
CA ALA A 60 9.12 -2.37 -6.12
C ALA A 60 8.76 -2.14 -4.65
N LEU A 61 9.75 -2.09 -3.76
CA LEU A 61 9.56 -1.81 -2.34
C LEU A 61 9.09 -0.36 -2.12
N SER A 62 9.71 0.61 -2.78
CA SER A 62 9.34 2.02 -2.70
C SER A 62 7.92 2.24 -3.22
N ARG A 63 7.56 1.53 -4.31
CA ARG A 63 6.20 1.53 -4.85
C ARG A 63 5.18 0.94 -3.87
N ALA A 64 5.49 -0.21 -3.27
CA ALA A 64 4.59 -0.84 -2.29
C ALA A 64 4.39 0.05 -1.05
N ARG A 65 5.45 0.68 -0.53
CA ARG A 65 5.36 1.66 0.56
C ARG A 65 4.50 2.87 0.19
N ARG A 66 4.66 3.41 -1.03
CA ARG A 66 3.80 4.49 -1.53
C ARG A 66 2.34 4.04 -1.55
N ASP A 67 2.07 2.85 -2.07
CA ASP A 67 0.70 2.32 -2.21
C ASP A 67 0.05 2.10 -0.83
N ASP A 68 0.82 1.66 0.17
CA ASP A 68 0.36 1.59 1.57
C ASP A 68 -0.01 2.97 2.15
N LEU A 69 0.83 3.98 1.91
CA LEU A 69 0.57 5.33 2.40
C LEU A 69 -0.65 5.96 1.71
N LEU A 70 -0.86 5.67 0.43
CA LEU A 70 -2.05 6.09 -0.31
C LEU A 70 -3.30 5.34 0.15
N CYS A 71 -3.18 4.07 0.50
CA CYS A 71 -4.25 3.30 1.14
C CYS A 71 -4.62 3.89 2.51
N ALA A 72 -3.63 4.23 3.35
CA ALA A 72 -3.87 4.90 4.62
C ALA A 72 -4.58 6.25 4.41
N ALA A 73 -4.11 7.06 3.45
CA ALA A 73 -4.77 8.31 3.08
C ALA A 73 -6.21 8.10 2.59
N TRP A 74 -6.49 7.00 1.88
CA TRP A 74 -7.82 6.63 1.42
C TRP A 74 -8.74 6.27 2.61
N LEU A 75 -8.23 5.54 3.60
CA LEU A 75 -8.99 5.17 4.80
C LEU A 75 -9.44 6.39 5.62
N GLU A 76 -8.66 7.48 5.58
CA GLU A 76 -8.98 8.76 6.21
C GLU A 76 -10.02 9.61 5.45
N THR A 77 -10.45 9.17 4.26
CA THR A 77 -11.57 9.83 3.56
C THR A 77 -12.92 9.49 4.20
N ASP A 78 -13.92 10.33 3.97
CA ASP A 78 -15.26 10.19 4.57
C ASP A 78 -15.85 8.77 4.32
N PRO A 79 -16.09 7.98 5.38
CA PRO A 79 -16.63 6.62 5.25
C PRO A 79 -18.08 6.58 4.76
N ALA A 80 -18.82 7.69 4.79
CA ALA A 80 -20.17 7.77 4.23
C ALA A 80 -20.18 7.77 2.69
N LEU A 81 -19.03 8.04 2.06
CA LEU A 81 -18.88 8.02 0.61
C LEU A 81 -18.70 6.59 0.08
N SER A 82 -19.22 6.33 -1.12
CA SER A 82 -18.92 5.08 -1.84
C SER A 82 -17.43 4.94 -2.14
N ALA A 83 -16.95 3.71 -2.35
CA ALA A 83 -15.53 3.46 -2.60
C ALA A 83 -14.96 4.24 -3.81
N TRP A 84 -15.78 4.47 -4.84
CA TRP A 84 -15.40 5.31 -5.97
C TRP A 84 -15.28 6.78 -5.57
N GLN A 85 -16.29 7.33 -4.88
CA GLN A 85 -16.29 8.73 -4.42
C GLN A 85 -15.13 9.02 -3.46
N ARG A 86 -14.78 8.07 -2.59
CA ARG A 86 -13.57 8.14 -1.75
C ARG A 86 -12.29 8.27 -2.58
N SER A 87 -12.21 7.52 -3.67
CA SER A 87 -11.07 7.55 -4.60
C SER A 87 -11.01 8.88 -5.37
N GLU A 88 -12.16 9.46 -5.73
CA GLU A 88 -12.26 10.80 -6.33
C GLU A 88 -11.84 11.90 -5.35
N ALA A 89 -12.30 11.82 -4.10
CA ALA A 89 -11.91 12.74 -3.03
C ALA A 89 -10.40 12.68 -2.80
N LEU A 90 -9.83 11.48 -2.68
CA LEU A 90 -8.37 11.31 -2.54
C LEU A 90 -7.61 11.86 -3.76
N ALA A 91 -8.12 11.66 -4.98
CA ALA A 91 -7.49 12.22 -6.18
C ALA A 91 -7.48 13.76 -6.20
N ALA A 92 -8.53 14.39 -5.67
CA ALA A 92 -8.56 15.84 -5.47
C ALA A 92 -7.52 16.28 -4.43
N GLU A 93 -7.41 15.55 -3.32
CA GLU A 93 -6.45 15.81 -2.25
C GLU A 93 -5.01 15.65 -2.69
N VAL A 94 -4.67 14.56 -3.38
CA VAL A 94 -3.33 14.33 -3.97
C VAL A 94 -2.91 15.50 -4.86
N ARG A 95 -3.80 15.95 -5.76
CA ARG A 95 -3.51 17.08 -6.65
C ARG A 95 -3.34 18.38 -5.89
N ARG A 96 -4.22 18.65 -4.92
CA ARG A 96 -4.18 19.85 -4.07
C ARG A 96 -2.91 19.90 -3.24
N PHE A 97 -2.55 18.78 -2.61
CA PHE A 97 -1.34 18.63 -1.82
C PHE A 97 -0.09 18.82 -2.68
N GLY A 98 0.00 18.10 -3.79
CA GLY A 98 1.14 18.18 -4.72
C GLY A 98 1.35 19.59 -5.29
N ALA A 99 0.27 20.31 -5.60
CA ALA A 99 0.37 21.66 -6.16
C ALA A 99 0.67 22.75 -5.10
N ARG A 100 0.09 22.65 -3.90
CA ARG A 100 0.10 23.76 -2.92
C ARG A 100 1.01 23.52 -1.72
N LYS A 101 1.09 22.30 -1.22
CA LYS A 101 1.79 21.96 0.03
C LYS A 101 3.18 21.39 -0.24
N TRP A 102 3.27 20.44 -1.16
CA TRP A 102 4.50 19.71 -1.45
C TRP A 102 5.71 20.60 -1.75
N PRO A 103 5.63 21.69 -2.56
CA PRO A 103 6.79 22.55 -2.81
C PRO A 103 7.40 23.19 -1.55
N ARG A 104 6.58 23.39 -0.51
CA ARG A 104 7.01 23.97 0.78
C ARG A 104 7.38 22.89 1.79
N TRP A 105 6.83 21.68 1.65
CA TRP A 105 7.00 20.59 2.61
C TRP A 105 8.13 19.63 2.21
N SER A 106 8.55 19.63 0.95
CA SER A 106 9.54 18.66 0.42
C SER A 106 10.90 18.68 1.13
N THR A 107 11.27 19.81 1.74
CA THR A 107 12.52 19.97 2.50
C THR A 107 12.38 19.64 3.98
N LEU A 108 11.16 19.42 4.48
CA LEU A 108 10.91 19.12 5.88
C LEU A 108 11.32 17.68 6.20
N GLY A 109 11.84 17.47 7.41
CA GLY A 109 12.17 16.13 7.92
C GLY A 109 10.94 15.30 8.26
N ALA A 110 9.83 15.95 8.62
CA ALA A 110 8.56 15.33 8.98
C ALA A 110 7.38 16.24 8.59
N ALA A 111 6.18 15.68 8.52
CA ALA A 111 4.96 16.46 8.33
C ALA A 111 4.74 17.43 9.51
N PRO A 112 4.26 18.66 9.28
CA PRO A 112 3.98 19.61 10.37
C PRO A 112 2.96 19.07 11.39
N ASP A 113 3.09 19.44 12.67
CA ASP A 113 2.25 18.92 13.76
C ASP A 113 0.74 19.12 13.52
N GLY A 114 0.37 20.23 12.89
CA GLY A 114 -1.02 20.57 12.52
C GLY A 114 -1.54 19.90 11.24
N ALA A 115 -0.75 19.07 10.56
CA ALA A 115 -1.19 18.35 9.37
C ALA A 115 -2.29 17.33 9.73
N SER A 116 -3.33 17.25 8.91
CA SER A 116 -4.36 16.21 9.05
C SER A 116 -3.79 14.82 8.76
N ALA A 117 -4.50 13.75 9.17
CA ALA A 117 -4.06 12.38 8.95
C ALA A 117 -3.80 12.06 7.46
N ILE A 118 -4.72 12.50 6.58
CA ILE A 118 -4.54 12.38 5.13
C ILE A 118 -3.31 13.14 4.64
N GLU A 119 -3.00 14.32 5.18
CA GLU A 119 -1.83 15.11 4.79
C GLU A 119 -0.52 14.49 5.26
N ARG A 120 -0.49 13.88 6.44
CA ARG A 120 0.66 13.13 6.94
C ARG A 120 0.94 11.93 6.06
N ALA A 121 -0.09 11.17 5.71
CA ALA A 121 0.03 10.04 4.79
C ALA A 121 0.50 10.48 3.39
N LEU A 122 -0.05 11.57 2.85
CA LEU A 122 0.39 12.14 1.58
C LEU A 122 1.83 12.68 1.64
N PHE A 123 2.24 13.31 2.74
CA PHE A 123 3.63 13.77 2.93
C PHE A 123 4.62 12.61 2.78
N GLU A 124 4.38 11.51 3.51
CA GLU A 124 5.23 10.33 3.44
C GLU A 124 5.17 9.68 2.05
N ALA A 125 3.99 9.65 1.42
CA ALA A 125 3.84 9.10 0.08
C ALA A 125 4.70 9.88 -0.94
N PHE A 126 4.64 11.22 -0.91
CA PHE A 126 5.44 12.08 -1.79
C PHE A 126 6.95 11.96 -1.52
N ARG A 127 7.37 11.65 -0.28
CA ARG A 127 8.77 11.38 0.07
C ARG A 127 9.31 10.05 -0.44
N SER A 128 8.46 9.11 -0.87
CA SER A 128 8.89 7.79 -1.38
C SER A 128 9.72 7.85 -2.68
N HIS A 129 9.89 9.03 -3.29
CA HIS A 129 10.52 9.26 -4.60
C HIS A 129 9.87 8.49 -5.78
N GLU A 130 8.75 7.83 -5.54
CA GLU A 130 7.93 7.22 -6.57
C GLU A 130 6.91 8.22 -7.12
N ARG A 131 6.52 8.02 -8.39
CA ARG A 131 5.48 8.85 -9.01
C ARG A 131 4.17 8.68 -8.25
N ILE A 132 3.57 9.78 -7.81
CA ILE A 132 2.25 9.74 -7.17
C ILE A 132 1.14 9.63 -8.23
N PRO A 133 0.26 8.62 -8.13
CA PRO A 133 -0.92 8.52 -9.00
C PRO A 133 -1.88 9.69 -8.77
N GLY A 134 -2.27 10.36 -9.85
CA GLY A 134 -3.12 11.56 -9.78
C GLY A 134 -4.59 11.34 -10.15
N THR A 135 -4.95 10.13 -10.60
CA THR A 135 -6.31 9.82 -11.07
C THR A 135 -7.07 8.96 -10.07
N ALA A 136 -8.38 9.19 -9.99
CA ALA A 136 -9.28 8.41 -9.13
C ALA A 136 -9.22 6.91 -9.45
N MET A 137 -9.14 6.56 -10.73
CA MET A 137 -9.01 5.15 -11.18
C MET A 137 -7.76 4.47 -10.60
N GLN A 138 -6.59 5.14 -10.68
CA GLN A 138 -5.36 4.56 -10.15
C GLN A 138 -5.42 4.40 -8.63
N LEU A 139 -5.96 5.39 -7.95
CA LEU A 139 -6.12 5.37 -6.50
C LEU A 139 -7.16 4.34 -6.05
N HIS A 140 -8.21 4.14 -6.82
CA HIS A 140 -9.22 3.10 -6.59
C HIS A 140 -8.62 1.70 -6.69
N ASN A 141 -7.77 1.46 -7.68
CA ASN A 141 -7.06 0.19 -7.83
C ASN A 141 -6.07 -0.06 -6.69
N ILE A 142 -5.39 1.00 -6.20
CA ILE A 142 -4.49 0.91 -5.05
C ILE A 142 -5.27 0.66 -3.76
N ALA A 143 -6.43 1.27 -3.60
CA ALA A 143 -7.28 1.11 -2.43
C ALA A 143 -8.03 -0.23 -2.41
N ALA A 144 -8.02 -1.01 -3.51
CA ALA A 144 -8.75 -2.26 -3.62
C ALA A 144 -8.54 -3.23 -2.44
N PRO A 145 -7.30 -3.45 -1.95
CA PRO A 145 -7.04 -4.31 -0.79
C PRO A 145 -7.57 -3.73 0.53
N CYS A 146 -7.76 -2.41 0.59
CA CYS A 146 -8.13 -1.68 1.80
C CYS A 146 -9.65 -1.61 2.01
N ARG A 147 -10.44 -2.05 1.02
CA ARG A 147 -11.91 -2.02 1.06
C ARG A 147 -12.50 -3.14 1.91
N GLY A 148 -11.76 -4.22 2.17
CA GLY A 148 -12.25 -5.37 2.94
C GLY A 148 -13.45 -6.08 2.30
N GLU A 149 -13.56 -6.03 0.97
CA GLU A 149 -14.58 -6.73 0.18
C GLU A 149 -14.13 -8.14 -0.22
#